data_AF-A0A0J7KDU2-F1
#
_entry.id   AF-A0A0J7KDU2-F1
#
_cell.length_a   1.000
_cell.length_b   1.000
_cell.length_c   1.000
_cell.angle_alpha   90.00
_cell.angle_beta   90.00
_cell.angle_gamma   90.00
#
_symmetry.space_group_name_H-M   'P 1'
#
loop_
_entity.id
_entity.type
_entity.pdbx_description
1 polymer ?
#
loop_
_entity_poly.entity_id
_entity_poly.type
_entity_poly.pdbx_seq_one_letter_code
_entity_poly.pdbx_strand_id
1 'polypeptide(L)'
;MSTGKRLAKRSIIGTRVCAPGEDGKYYSGAIYAVKTPQTASAESPPGQKSVTPKTLYSVRFDAVPGGCPPSPSTEYSDRDLIGPGFGSVTSARLVPGQKVYLTYNGREIHAEVTEHRQHLDEVDVVIAPNGQE
;
A
#
# COMPACT_ATOMS: atom_id res chain seq x y z
N MET A 1 -18.90 20.07 11.92
CA MET A 1 -18.89 20.46 10.49
C MET A 1 -18.19 19.38 9.68
N SER A 2 -18.92 18.40 9.15
CA SER A 2 -18.39 17.51 8.09
C SER A 2 -19.31 17.69 6.89
N THR A 3 -18.90 18.54 5.96
CA THR A 3 -19.64 18.78 4.74
C THR A 3 -19.49 17.57 3.84
N GLY A 4 -20.61 16.94 3.52
CA GLY A 4 -20.70 15.99 2.42
C GLY A 4 -20.19 16.66 1.14
N LYS A 5 -19.03 16.23 0.67
CA LYS A 5 -18.62 16.39 -0.73
C LYS A 5 -18.54 15.00 -1.32
N ARG A 6 -19.47 14.66 -2.21
CA ARG A 6 -19.33 13.52 -3.11
C ARG A 6 -17.98 13.65 -3.80
N LEU A 7 -17.07 12.69 -3.62
CA LEU A 7 -15.84 12.58 -4.43
C LEU A 7 -16.20 11.97 -5.78
N ALA A 8 -16.85 12.76 -6.64
CA ALA A 8 -16.95 12.41 -8.04
C ALA A 8 -15.76 13.06 -8.77
N LYS A 9 -14.98 12.27 -9.54
CA LYS A 9 -13.97 12.68 -10.54
C LYS A 9 -12.46 12.68 -10.18
N ARG A 10 -11.98 12.21 -9.03
CA ARG A 10 -10.52 11.98 -8.90
C ARG A 10 -10.19 10.57 -9.37
N SER A 11 -9.47 10.49 -10.50
CA SER A 11 -8.90 9.23 -10.96
C SER A 11 -8.07 8.61 -9.83
N ILE A 12 -8.16 7.28 -9.65
CA ILE A 12 -7.30 6.57 -8.70
C ILE A 12 -5.83 6.55 -9.16
N ILE A 13 -5.58 6.86 -10.45
CA ILE A 13 -4.25 7.07 -11.00
C ILE A 13 -3.55 8.23 -10.27
N GLY A 14 -2.30 8.00 -9.85
CA GLY A 14 -1.50 8.92 -9.05
C GLY A 14 -1.66 8.73 -7.55
N THR A 15 -2.62 7.91 -7.08
CA THR A 15 -2.76 7.59 -5.66
C THR A 15 -1.52 6.85 -5.16
N ARG A 16 -0.94 7.35 -4.07
CA ARG A 16 0.21 6.75 -3.40
C ARG A 16 -0.24 5.53 -2.58
N VAL A 17 0.39 4.40 -2.84
CA VAL A 17 0.11 3.12 -2.19
C VAL A 17 1.40 2.37 -1.92
N CYS A 18 1.34 1.41 -1.02
CA CYS A 18 2.36 0.38 -0.85
C CYS A 18 1.82 -0.96 -1.35
N ALA A 19 2.65 -1.74 -2.04
CA ALA A 19 2.29 -3.07 -2.51
C ALA A 19 3.42 -4.08 -2.22
N PRO A 20 3.09 -5.37 -2.00
CA PRO A 20 4.09 -6.38 -1.70
C PRO A 20 4.93 -6.73 -2.93
N GLY A 21 6.21 -6.99 -2.71
CA GLY A 21 7.11 -7.62 -3.67
C GLY A 21 7.29 -9.12 -3.42
N GLU A 22 8.02 -9.77 -4.32
CA GLU A 22 8.30 -11.21 -4.26
C GLU A 22 9.16 -11.59 -3.04
N ASP A 23 9.90 -10.63 -2.49
CA ASP A 23 10.69 -10.74 -1.26
C ASP A 23 9.86 -10.59 0.03
N GLY A 24 8.54 -10.36 -0.10
CA GLY A 24 7.64 -10.12 1.03
C GLY A 24 7.76 -8.72 1.64
N LYS A 25 8.58 -7.82 1.07
CA LYS A 25 8.64 -6.41 1.47
C LYS A 25 7.57 -5.61 0.75
N TYR A 26 7.10 -4.57 1.40
CA TYR A 26 6.22 -3.57 0.82
C TYR A 26 7.03 -2.42 0.23
N TYR A 27 6.68 -2.07 -1.01
CA TYR A 27 7.31 -1.01 -1.76
C TYR A 27 6.30 0.11 -2.02
N SER A 28 6.72 1.35 -1.79
CA SER A 28 5.91 2.53 -2.07
C SER A 28 5.92 2.86 -3.55
N GLY A 29 4.79 3.34 -4.05
CA GLY A 29 4.64 3.75 -5.44
C GLY A 29 3.34 4.51 -5.68
N ALA A 30 3.06 4.77 -6.95
CA ALA A 30 1.82 5.39 -7.39
C ALA A 30 1.09 4.49 -8.39
N ILE A 31 -0.23 4.36 -8.24
CA ILE A 31 -1.07 3.64 -9.20
C ILE A 31 -0.98 4.36 -10.55
N TYR A 32 -0.62 3.66 -11.61
CA TYR A 32 -0.49 4.25 -12.95
C TYR A 32 -1.46 3.66 -13.98
N ALA A 33 -2.02 2.47 -13.72
CA ALA A 33 -3.06 1.87 -14.54
C ALA A 33 -4.09 1.10 -13.69
N VAL A 34 -5.31 1.01 -14.20
CA VAL A 34 -6.40 0.20 -13.65
C VAL A 34 -6.96 -0.67 -14.76
N LYS A 35 -7.12 -1.96 -14.47
CA LYS A 35 -7.75 -2.92 -15.37
C LYS A 35 -8.98 -3.49 -14.67
N THR A 36 -10.15 -3.16 -15.19
CA THR A 36 -11.43 -3.72 -14.74
C THR A 36 -12.00 -4.58 -15.87
N PRO A 37 -12.12 -5.91 -15.71
CA PRO A 37 -12.67 -6.77 -16.75
C PRO A 37 -14.13 -6.39 -17.06
N GLN A 38 -14.48 -6.34 -18.35
CA GLN A 38 -15.75 -5.81 -18.88
C GLN A 38 -17.00 -6.65 -18.51
N THR A 39 -16.85 -7.84 -17.94
CA THR A 39 -18.00 -8.67 -17.51
C THR A 39 -18.70 -8.16 -16.24
N ALA A 40 -18.18 -7.10 -15.61
CA ALA A 40 -18.70 -6.56 -14.34
C ALA A 40 -19.78 -5.47 -14.49
N SER A 41 -20.20 -5.12 -15.71
CA SER A 41 -21.23 -4.09 -15.95
C SER A 41 -22.65 -4.62 -16.17
N ALA A 42 -22.90 -5.92 -16.00
CA ALA A 42 -24.25 -6.49 -16.03
C ALA A 42 -24.77 -6.74 -14.60
N GLU A 43 -25.69 -5.86 -14.17
CA GLU A 43 -26.70 -6.06 -13.13
C GLU A 43 -26.22 -6.62 -11.76
N SER A 44 -25.67 -5.75 -10.91
CA SER A 44 -25.75 -5.95 -9.46
C SER A 44 -26.95 -5.15 -8.91
N PRO A 45 -27.88 -5.74 -8.13
CA PRO A 45 -29.03 -5.05 -7.58
C PRO A 45 -28.61 -3.93 -6.59
N PRO A 46 -29.42 -2.87 -6.44
CA PRO A 46 -29.07 -1.72 -5.60
C PRO A 46 -29.10 -2.12 -4.12
N GLY A 47 -27.93 -2.15 -3.47
CA GLY A 47 -27.85 -2.32 -2.01
C GLY A 47 -26.63 -3.10 -1.49
N GLN A 48 -25.93 -3.84 -2.34
CA GLN A 48 -24.72 -4.55 -1.95
C GLN A 48 -23.49 -3.75 -2.38
N LYS A 49 -22.61 -3.37 -1.43
CA LYS A 49 -21.23 -2.99 -1.73
C LYS A 49 -20.52 -4.25 -2.26
N SER A 50 -20.83 -4.61 -3.51
CA SER A 50 -20.21 -5.73 -4.20
C SER A 50 -18.74 -5.43 -4.30
N VAL A 51 -17.92 -6.23 -3.62
CA VAL A 51 -16.48 -6.35 -3.87
C VAL A 51 -16.35 -6.55 -5.38
N THR A 52 -15.97 -5.50 -6.10
CA THR A 52 -15.87 -5.55 -7.57
C THR A 52 -14.97 -6.72 -7.94
N PRO A 53 -15.48 -7.78 -8.59
CA PRO A 53 -14.66 -8.94 -8.84
C PRO A 53 -13.56 -8.55 -9.85
N LYS A 54 -12.31 -8.57 -9.37
CA LYS A 54 -11.06 -8.49 -10.14
C LYS A 54 -10.73 -7.13 -10.78
N THR A 55 -10.93 -6.01 -10.09
CA THR A 55 -10.21 -4.79 -10.46
C THR A 55 -8.73 -4.98 -10.10
N LEU A 56 -7.86 -4.86 -11.10
CA LEU A 56 -6.42 -4.97 -10.95
C LEU A 56 -5.77 -3.60 -11.13
N TYR A 57 -4.76 -3.33 -10.31
CA TYR A 57 -4.03 -2.08 -10.26
C TYR A 57 -2.57 -2.34 -10.61
N SER A 58 -1.99 -1.48 -11.44
CA SER A 58 -0.56 -1.50 -11.72
C SER A 58 0.10 -0.31 -11.02
N VAL A 59 1.18 -0.57 -10.28
CA VAL A 59 1.88 0.42 -9.45
C VAL A 59 3.24 0.71 -10.04
N ARG A 60 3.57 1.99 -10.19
CA ARG A 60 4.93 2.43 -10.49
C ARG A 60 5.63 2.68 -9.16
N PHE A 61 6.57 1.80 -8.82
CA PHE A 61 7.32 1.88 -7.57
C PHE A 61 8.40 2.96 -7.61
N ASP A 62 8.70 3.50 -6.43
CA ASP A 62 9.83 4.40 -6.25
C ASP A 62 11.15 3.61 -6.28
N ALA A 63 12.25 4.30 -6.60
CA ALA A 63 13.58 3.71 -6.51
C ALA A 63 13.93 3.47 -5.03
N VAL A 64 14.29 2.23 -4.70
CA VAL A 64 14.75 1.85 -3.36
C VAL A 64 16.22 1.40 -3.45
N PRO A 65 17.16 2.09 -2.79
CA PRO A 65 18.55 1.66 -2.73
C PRO A 65 18.65 0.25 -2.14
N GLY A 66 19.27 -0.68 -2.88
CA GLY A 66 19.43 -2.07 -2.44
C GLY A 66 18.14 -2.90 -2.38
N GLY A 67 17.00 -2.35 -2.80
CA GLY A 67 15.74 -3.07 -2.95
C GLY A 67 15.52 -3.54 -4.38
N CYS A 68 14.74 -4.61 -4.54
CA CYS A 68 14.28 -5.09 -5.84
C CYS A 68 12.76 -4.80 -5.94
N PRO A 69 12.36 -3.56 -6.26
CA PRO A 69 10.94 -3.25 -6.38
C PRO A 69 10.32 -4.10 -7.50
N PRO A 70 9.02 -4.44 -7.40
CA PRO A 70 8.36 -5.26 -8.40
C PRO A 70 8.32 -4.58 -9.76
N SER A 71 8.19 -5.39 -10.81
CA SER A 71 8.01 -4.88 -12.16
C SER A 71 6.76 -3.99 -12.26
N PRO A 72 6.75 -2.93 -13.07
CA PRO A 72 5.54 -2.12 -13.26
C PRO A 72 4.41 -2.93 -13.92
N SER A 73 4.72 -4.03 -14.60
CA SER A 73 3.74 -4.97 -15.15
C SER A 73 3.04 -5.82 -14.09
N THR A 74 3.53 -5.84 -12.85
CA THR A 74 2.89 -6.58 -11.76
C THR A 74 1.53 -5.96 -11.44
N GLU A 75 0.52 -6.82 -11.30
CA GLU A 75 -0.87 -6.44 -11.05
C GLU A 75 -1.28 -6.82 -9.64
N TYR A 76 -1.96 -5.90 -8.97
CA TYR A 76 -2.38 -6.02 -7.58
C TYR A 76 -3.89 -5.93 -7.46
N SER A 77 -4.48 -6.71 -6.56
CA SER A 77 -5.87 -6.53 -6.15
C SER A 77 -6.01 -5.39 -5.14
N ASP A 78 -7.24 -4.99 -4.83
CA ASP A 78 -7.51 -4.01 -3.77
C ASP A 78 -6.97 -4.44 -2.40
N ARG A 79 -6.91 -5.75 -2.14
CA ARG A 79 -6.48 -6.33 -0.86
C ARG A 79 -4.97 -6.35 -0.70
N ASP A 80 -4.23 -6.29 -1.80
CA ASP A 80 -2.76 -6.29 -1.79
C ASP A 80 -2.19 -4.89 -1.56
N LEU A 81 -2.98 -3.85 -1.87
CA LEU A 81 -2.57 -2.46 -1.73
C LEU A 81 -2.85 -1.92 -0.34
N ILE A 82 -1.92 -1.11 0.16
CA ILE A 82 -2.05 -0.36 1.41
C ILE A 82 -2.02 1.13 1.08
N GLY A 83 -3.00 1.88 1.56
CA GLY A 83 -3.09 3.32 1.31
C GLY A 83 -4.53 3.84 1.31
N PRO A 84 -4.73 5.13 0.98
CA PRO A 84 -6.06 5.74 0.98
C PRO A 84 -7.04 5.01 0.06
N GLY A 85 -8.11 4.44 0.63
CA GLY A 85 -9.10 3.67 -0.13
C GLY A 85 -8.75 2.19 -0.36
N PHE A 86 -7.63 1.72 0.21
CA PHE A 86 -7.17 0.33 0.17
C PHE A 86 -6.95 -0.21 1.60
N GLY A 87 -6.19 -1.30 1.73
CA GLY A 87 -5.84 -1.90 3.01
C GLY A 87 -5.12 -0.96 3.98
N SER A 88 -5.15 -1.30 5.27
CA SER A 88 -4.47 -0.59 6.33
C SER A 88 -3.07 -1.15 6.57
N VAL A 89 -2.14 -0.32 7.05
CA VAL A 89 -0.81 -0.78 7.50
C VAL A 89 -0.91 -1.79 8.64
N THR A 90 -1.96 -1.72 9.45
CA THR A 90 -2.19 -2.64 10.58
C THR A 90 -2.46 -4.09 10.15
N SER A 91 -2.85 -4.31 8.89
CA SER A 91 -3.00 -5.66 8.33
C SER A 91 -1.72 -6.21 7.69
N ALA A 92 -0.64 -5.41 7.63
CA ALA A 92 0.58 -5.79 6.96
C ALA A 92 1.43 -6.71 7.84
N ARG A 93 1.98 -7.77 7.25
CA ARG A 93 3.04 -8.56 7.87
C ARG A 93 4.40 -8.03 7.42
N LEU A 94 5.00 -7.20 8.25
CA LEU A 94 6.37 -6.70 8.03
C LEU A 94 7.40 -7.82 8.15
N VAL A 95 8.42 -7.77 7.30
CA VAL A 95 9.55 -8.71 7.28
C VAL A 95 10.85 -8.00 7.67
N PRO A 96 11.87 -8.73 8.17
CA PRO A 96 13.18 -8.15 8.43
C PRO A 96 13.75 -7.46 7.19
N GLY A 97 14.33 -6.28 7.37
CA GLY A 97 14.85 -5.46 6.28
C GLY A 97 13.82 -4.59 5.56
N GLN A 98 12.58 -4.52 6.05
CA GLN A 98 11.58 -3.58 5.56
C GLN A 98 11.90 -2.16 6.04
N LYS A 99 12.03 -1.20 5.12
CA LYS A 99 12.07 0.23 5.47
C LYS A 99 10.68 0.69 5.89
N VAL A 100 10.57 1.27 7.09
CA VAL A 100 9.35 1.85 7.64
C VAL A 100 9.59 3.30 8.02
N TYR A 101 8.51 4.09 8.08
CA TYR A 101 8.53 5.45 8.60
C TYR A 101 7.65 5.48 9.85
N LEU A 102 8.18 6.05 10.93
CA LEU A 102 7.51 6.11 12.22
C LEU A 102 7.81 7.43 12.92
N THR A 103 6.90 7.83 13.80
CA THR A 103 7.09 9.04 14.61
C THR A 103 7.84 8.69 15.88
N TYR A 104 9.06 9.21 16.03
CA TYR A 104 9.87 9.07 17.24
C TYR A 104 10.26 10.45 17.75
N ASN A 105 10.01 10.72 19.04
CA ASN A 105 10.27 12.03 19.66
C ASN A 105 9.65 13.22 18.90
N GLY A 106 8.44 13.05 18.36
CA GLY A 106 7.71 14.10 17.64
C GLY A 106 8.24 14.40 16.22
N ARG A 107 9.13 13.58 15.68
CA ARG A 107 9.62 13.67 14.30
C ARG A 107 9.36 12.37 13.55
N GLU A 108 9.00 12.48 12.28
CA GLU A 108 8.98 11.32 11.39
C GLU A 108 10.43 10.94 11.05
N ILE A 109 10.76 9.68 11.26
CA ILE A 109 12.06 9.09 10.98
C ILE A 109 11.87 7.80 10.20
N HIS A 110 12.91 7.38 9.49
CA HIS A 110 12.93 6.06 8.87
C HIS A 110 13.67 5.06 9.77
N ALA A 111 13.23 3.81 9.72
CA ALA A 111 13.83 2.70 10.42
C ALA A 111 13.73 1.42 9.58
N GLU A 112 14.49 0.41 9.97
CA GLU A 112 14.48 -0.91 9.34
C GLU A 112 13.91 -1.93 10.33
N VAL A 113 12.96 -2.75 9.88
CA VAL A 113 12.35 -3.80 10.71
C VAL A 113 13.37 -4.90 10.96
N THR A 114 13.53 -5.31 12.21
CA THR A 114 14.33 -6.48 12.59
C THR A 114 13.46 -7.68 12.87
N GLU A 115 12.32 -7.49 13.54
CA GLU A 115 11.41 -8.57 13.91
C GLU A 115 9.96 -8.05 13.98
N HIS A 116 8.99 -8.88 13.62
CA HIS A 116 7.57 -8.57 13.78
C HIS A 116 6.88 -9.72 14.55
N ARG A 117 6.47 -9.44 15.78
CA ARG A 117 5.80 -10.37 16.69
C ARG A 117 4.29 -10.17 16.67
N GLN A 118 3.64 -10.76 15.67
CA GLN A 118 2.19 -10.59 15.43
C GLN A 118 1.28 -10.97 16.61
N HIS A 119 1.72 -11.88 17.48
CA HIS A 119 0.95 -12.31 18.65
C HIS A 119 0.94 -11.28 19.78
N LEU A 120 1.90 -10.35 19.80
CA LEU A 120 2.02 -9.25 20.76
C LEU A 120 1.64 -7.89 20.14
N ASP A 121 1.41 -7.85 18.83
CA ASP A 121 1.24 -6.61 18.05
C ASP A 121 2.47 -5.67 18.19
N GLU A 122 3.67 -6.27 18.24
CA GLU A 122 4.94 -5.55 18.41
C GLU A 122 5.85 -5.68 17.19
N VAL A 123 6.52 -4.59 16.82
CA VAL A 123 7.50 -4.53 15.73
C VAL A 123 8.79 -3.94 16.28
N ASP A 124 9.85 -4.74 16.25
CA ASP A 124 11.20 -4.29 16.58
C ASP A 124 11.84 -3.67 15.35
N VAL A 125 12.42 -2.48 15.53
CA VAL A 125 13.03 -1.69 14.46
C VAL A 125 14.38 -1.12 14.88
N VAL A 126 15.27 -0.97 13.93
CA VAL A 126 16.54 -0.24 14.09
C VAL A 126 16.40 1.10 13.39
N ILE A 127 16.46 2.17 14.18
CA ILE A 127 16.46 3.54 13.67
C ILE A 127 17.82 3.81 13.03
N ALA A 128 17.83 4.29 11.78
CA ALA A 128 19.07 4.69 11.13
C ALA A 128 19.69 5.89 11.88
N PRO A 129 21.01 5.87 12.13
CA PRO A 129 21.68 7.00 12.77
C PRO A 129 21.53 8.26 11.90
N ASN A 130 21.28 9.41 12.55
CA ASN A 130 21.11 10.70 11.88
C ASN A 130 22.26 10.97 10.90
N GLY A 131 21.96 11.10 9.59
CA GLY A 131 22.94 11.49 8.57
C GLY A 131 23.04 10.61 7.32
N GLN A 132 22.18 9.61 7.15
CA GLN A 132 22.07 8.86 5.90
C GLN A 132 20.67 9.07 5.29
N GLU A 133 20.56 10.10 4.44
CA GLU A 133 19.47 10.25 3.46
C GLU A 133 19.92 9.75 2.09
#